data_AF-A0A3D4UUC9-F1
#
_entry.id   AF-A0A3D4UUC9-F1
#
_cell.length_a   1.000
_cell.length_b   1.000
_cell.length_c   1.000
_cell.angle_alpha   90.00
_cell.angle_beta   90.00
_cell.angle_gamma   90.00
#
_symmetry.space_group_name_H-M   'P 1'
#
loop_
_entity.id
_entity.type
_entity.pdbx_description
1 polymer ?
#
loop_
_entity_poly.entity_id
_entity_poly.type
_entity_poly.pdbx_seq_one_letter_code
_entity_poly.pdbx_strand_id
1 'polypeptide(L)'
;MQMKSHISKVSQATRKWLQPYNQSLKKAIDKTVEEGLFSFEDIKFQIRTLKQKVDSGQIEEWAKRAELSEIKNSVGQKVLCLHAGNLPLVGFQDALGTILSGADYYGKLSKKDPYLLSGFLKMMDEAHLDNQIQYSTELADFKDLQADKVLFAGSEESVDPVKEKLFKLNAVNDNTEFVIRTAKFSIAYLDNEEPDTLRDMIEAVFRYGGKGCRSVAVIVSPFTLSKVKCHFTDYVEEFWLNNPQLKKPKENLVYQFAFN
;
A
#
# COMPACT_ATOMS: atom_id res chain seq x y z
N MET A 1 19.45 5.00 19.95
CA MET A 1 19.05 5.66 18.70
C MET A 1 18.87 7.15 18.93
N GLN A 2 19.39 8.02 18.05
CA GLN A 2 19.03 9.44 18.02
C GLN A 2 17.91 9.64 16.98
N MET A 3 16.70 9.96 17.41
CA MET A 3 15.48 9.98 16.59
C MET A 3 15.58 10.93 15.40
N LYS A 4 16.15 12.12 15.57
CA LYS A 4 16.34 13.06 14.45
C LYS A 4 17.26 12.49 13.37
N SER A 5 18.35 11.83 13.77
CA SER A 5 19.26 11.17 12.84
C SER A 5 18.57 9.97 12.17
N HIS A 6 17.77 9.21 12.91
CA HIS A 6 17.00 8.08 12.38
C HIS A 6 16.01 8.52 11.30
N ILE A 7 15.18 9.53 11.59
CA ILE A 7 14.22 10.10 10.63
C ILE A 7 14.94 10.57 9.36
N SER A 8 16.08 11.25 9.51
CA SER A 8 16.87 11.72 8.37
C SER A 8 17.41 10.55 7.52
N LYS A 9 17.92 9.49 8.15
CA LYS A 9 18.42 8.29 7.44
C LYS A 9 17.29 7.60 6.68
N VAL A 10 16.16 7.34 7.34
CA VAL A 10 14.99 6.69 6.73
C VAL A 10 14.45 7.53 5.56
N SER A 11 14.34 8.85 5.75
CA SER A 11 13.88 9.76 4.70
C SER A 11 14.82 9.78 3.49
N GLN A 12 16.13 9.89 3.73
CA GLN A 12 17.14 9.87 2.67
C GLN A 12 17.17 8.53 1.92
N ALA A 13 17.13 7.40 2.64
CA ALA A 13 17.08 6.08 2.04
C ALA A 13 15.82 5.90 1.18
N THR A 14 14.67 6.38 1.66
CA THR A 14 13.39 6.33 0.92
C THR A 14 13.48 7.16 -0.36
N ARG A 15 13.97 8.40 -0.26
CA ARG A 15 14.18 9.29 -1.42
C ARG A 15 15.10 8.65 -2.44
N LYS A 16 16.22 8.07 -2.00
CA LYS A 16 17.21 7.41 -2.87
C LYS A 16 16.65 6.17 -3.54
N TRP A 17 15.80 5.40 -2.85
CA TRP A 17 15.16 4.22 -3.41
C TRP A 17 14.21 4.56 -4.56
N LEU A 18 13.38 5.60 -4.37
CA LEU A 18 12.36 6.02 -5.33
C LEU A 18 12.91 6.76 -6.56
N GLN A 19 14.23 6.94 -6.67
CA GLN A 19 14.81 7.61 -7.85
C GLN A 19 14.84 6.69 -9.07
N PRO A 20 14.65 7.25 -10.28
CA PRO A 20 14.61 6.46 -11.52
C PRO A 20 15.93 5.73 -11.83
N TYR A 21 17.05 6.20 -11.30
CA TYR A 21 18.36 5.57 -11.47
C TYR A 21 18.63 4.43 -10.47
N ASN A 22 17.72 4.16 -9.52
CA ASN A 22 17.91 3.11 -8.53
C ASN A 22 17.80 1.72 -9.18
N GLN A 23 18.90 0.97 -9.20
CA GLN A 23 18.96 -0.34 -9.85
C GLN A 23 18.15 -1.41 -9.12
N SER A 24 18.02 -1.32 -7.78
CA SER A 24 17.21 -2.25 -7.00
C SER A 24 15.73 -2.10 -7.34
N LEU A 25 15.25 -0.85 -7.38
CA LEU A 25 13.88 -0.53 -7.80
C LEU A 25 13.63 -0.98 -9.25
N LYS A 26 14.55 -0.68 -10.18
CA LYS A 26 14.41 -1.11 -11.59
C LYS A 26 14.25 -2.63 -11.71
N LYS A 27 15.15 -3.41 -11.06
CA LYS A 27 15.06 -4.87 -11.04
C LYS A 27 13.75 -5.39 -10.44
N ALA A 28 13.24 -4.73 -9.40
CA ALA A 28 11.97 -5.09 -8.79
C ALA A 28 10.77 -4.82 -9.70
N ILE A 29 10.80 -3.71 -10.45
CA ILE A 29 9.80 -3.39 -11.49
C ILE A 29 9.85 -4.44 -12.59
N ASP A 30 11.03 -4.68 -13.16
CA ASP A 30 11.22 -5.61 -14.28
C ASP A 30 10.68 -7.00 -13.94
N LYS A 31 11.07 -7.57 -12.80
CA LYS A 31 10.56 -8.88 -12.34
C LYS A 31 9.05 -8.90 -12.10
N THR A 32 8.51 -7.85 -11.50
CA THR A 32 7.06 -7.75 -11.24
C THR A 32 6.25 -7.77 -12.55
N VAL A 33 6.77 -7.10 -13.57
CA VAL A 33 6.15 -7.04 -14.91
C VAL A 33 6.33 -8.36 -15.66
N GLU A 34 7.54 -8.93 -15.65
CA GLU A 34 7.86 -10.21 -16.31
C GLU A 34 6.98 -11.36 -15.80
N GLU A 35 6.71 -11.41 -14.49
CA GLU A 35 5.82 -12.41 -13.89
C GLU A 35 4.33 -12.08 -13.99
N GLY A 36 3.96 -10.95 -14.61
CA GLY A 36 2.58 -10.54 -14.79
C GLY A 36 1.82 -10.32 -13.46
N LEU A 37 2.52 -9.81 -12.44
CA LEU A 37 1.93 -9.54 -11.12
C LEU A 37 1.15 -8.21 -11.12
N PHE A 38 1.74 -7.15 -11.70
CA PHE A 38 1.11 -5.84 -11.90
C PHE A 38 1.47 -5.26 -13.27
N SER A 39 0.59 -4.41 -13.84
CA SER A 39 0.91 -3.70 -15.09
C SER A 39 2.00 -2.67 -14.84
N PHE A 40 2.80 -2.40 -15.87
CA PHE A 40 3.83 -1.38 -15.78
C PHE A 40 3.25 -0.01 -15.43
N GLU A 41 2.08 0.32 -15.97
CA GLU A 41 1.40 1.59 -15.79
C GLU A 41 0.96 1.81 -14.34
N ASP A 42 0.42 0.76 -13.69
CA ASP A 42 0.01 0.84 -12.29
C ASP A 42 1.23 0.94 -11.35
N ILE A 43 2.31 0.19 -11.64
CA ILE A 43 3.57 0.30 -10.88
C ILE A 43 4.14 1.72 -11.02
N LYS A 44 4.20 2.23 -12.24
CA LYS A 44 4.71 3.57 -12.57
C LYS A 44 3.88 4.67 -11.89
N PHE A 45 2.55 4.56 -11.90
CA PHE A 45 1.66 5.49 -11.23
C PHE A 45 1.92 5.50 -9.71
N GLN A 46 1.99 4.32 -9.09
CA GLN A 46 2.23 4.20 -7.65
C GLN A 46 3.60 4.78 -7.24
N ILE A 47 4.67 4.45 -7.97
CA ILE A 47 6.02 4.95 -7.67
C ILE A 47 6.08 6.48 -7.80
N ARG A 48 5.48 7.04 -8.86
CA ARG A 48 5.43 8.50 -9.05
C ARG A 48 4.68 9.18 -7.92
N THR A 49 3.54 8.63 -7.52
CA THR A 49 2.73 9.14 -6.40
C THR A 49 3.52 9.13 -5.09
N LEU A 50 4.19 8.00 -4.77
CA LEU A 50 5.02 7.89 -3.56
C LEU A 50 6.20 8.86 -3.61
N LYS A 51 6.88 8.95 -4.76
CA LYS A 51 8.01 9.87 -4.96
C LYS A 51 7.59 11.32 -4.73
N GLN A 52 6.49 11.77 -5.32
CA GLN A 52 6.00 13.15 -5.15
C GLN A 52 5.69 13.46 -3.67
N LYS A 53 5.08 12.52 -2.95
CA LYS A 53 4.79 12.65 -1.52
C LYS A 53 6.07 12.72 -0.67
N VAL A 54 7.04 11.88 -0.97
CA VAL A 54 8.31 11.84 -0.23
C VAL A 54 9.18 13.08 -0.53
N ASP A 55 9.22 13.52 -1.78
CA ASP A 55 9.96 14.72 -2.20
C ASP A 55 9.35 16.01 -1.64
N SER A 56 8.04 16.04 -1.39
CA SER A 56 7.35 17.16 -0.72
C SER A 56 7.53 17.19 0.81
N GLY A 57 8.29 16.26 1.38
CA GLY A 57 8.60 16.26 2.83
C GLY A 57 7.56 15.60 3.73
N GLN A 58 6.67 14.77 3.18
CA GLN A 58 5.61 14.11 3.97
C GLN A 58 6.16 13.16 5.04
N ILE A 59 7.37 12.63 4.90
CA ILE A 59 8.00 11.76 5.91
C ILE A 59 8.27 12.57 7.17
N GLU A 60 8.94 13.71 7.02
CA GLU A 60 9.27 14.62 8.11
C GLU A 60 8.00 15.23 8.73
N GLU A 61 7.03 15.59 7.90
CA GLU A 61 5.73 16.09 8.36
C GLU A 61 4.98 15.03 9.19
N TRP A 62 4.95 13.78 8.74
CA TRP A 62 4.34 12.68 9.48
C TRP A 62 5.07 12.43 10.80
N ALA A 63 6.40 12.38 10.80
CA ALA A 63 7.19 12.21 12.02
C ALA A 63 6.93 13.32 13.05
N LYS A 64 6.78 14.56 12.57
CA LYS A 64 6.40 15.71 13.41
C LYS A 64 4.99 15.55 13.99
N ARG A 65 4.00 15.17 13.18
CA ARG A 65 2.60 14.96 13.64
C ARG A 65 2.47 13.79 14.62
N ALA A 66 3.28 12.75 14.43
CA ALA A 66 3.38 11.63 15.37
C ALA A 66 4.18 11.98 16.64
N GLU A 67 4.78 13.18 16.70
CA GLU A 67 5.61 13.67 17.81
C GLU A 67 6.79 12.73 18.12
N LEU A 68 7.38 12.12 17.08
CA LEU A 68 8.51 11.20 17.26
C LEU A 68 9.68 11.90 17.92
N SER A 69 10.15 11.33 19.01
CA SER A 69 11.24 11.88 19.83
C SER A 69 12.00 10.76 20.55
N GLU A 70 13.06 11.11 21.29
CA GLU A 70 13.79 10.14 22.11
C GLU A 70 12.92 9.49 23.21
N ILE A 71 11.83 10.16 23.60
CA ILE A 71 10.91 9.69 24.64
C ILE A 71 9.68 9.02 24.02
N LYS A 72 9.22 9.51 22.85
CA LYS A 72 8.02 9.02 22.16
C LYS A 72 8.44 8.31 20.86
N ASN A 73 8.69 7.02 20.98
CA ASN A 73 9.09 6.12 19.88
C ASN A 73 8.71 4.66 20.19
N SER A 74 9.09 3.76 19.28
CA SER A 74 8.83 2.32 19.38
C SER A 74 10.12 1.48 19.43
N VAL A 75 11.24 2.06 19.87
CA VAL A 75 12.52 1.33 19.97
C VAL A 75 12.36 0.11 20.88
N GLY A 76 12.84 -1.03 20.40
CA GLY A 76 12.76 -2.31 21.12
C GLY A 76 11.41 -3.03 21.00
N GLN A 77 10.42 -2.45 20.31
CA GLN A 77 9.18 -3.14 20.00
C GLN A 77 9.31 -3.93 18.70
N LYS A 78 8.81 -5.18 18.71
CA LYS A 78 8.67 -6.02 17.51
C LYS A 78 7.31 -5.82 16.90
N VAL A 79 7.28 -5.35 15.65
CA VAL A 79 6.03 -5.13 14.91
C VAL A 79 5.96 -6.10 13.73
N LEU A 80 4.99 -7.00 13.78
CA LEU A 80 4.69 -7.92 12.68
C LEU A 80 3.66 -7.32 11.73
N CYS A 81 4.10 -6.90 10.56
CA CYS A 81 3.25 -6.41 9.48
C CYS A 81 2.85 -7.54 8.53
N LEU A 82 1.56 -7.82 8.42
CA LEU A 82 0.97 -8.77 7.48
C LEU A 82 0.40 -8.00 6.28
N HIS A 83 1.15 -7.99 5.18
CA HIS A 83 0.87 -7.13 4.03
C HIS A 83 -0.11 -7.75 3.04
N ALA A 84 -1.03 -6.93 2.56
CA ALA A 84 -1.81 -7.20 1.37
C ALA A 84 -0.91 -7.16 0.12
N GLY A 85 -1.45 -7.59 -1.02
CA GLY A 85 -0.78 -7.45 -2.33
C GLY A 85 -1.78 -7.33 -3.46
N ASN A 86 -2.87 -6.61 -3.22
CA ASN A 86 -3.85 -6.26 -4.24
C ASN A 86 -3.39 -5.08 -5.10
N LEU A 87 -2.51 -4.21 -4.60
CA LEU A 87 -1.91 -3.08 -5.31
C LEU A 87 -0.38 -3.14 -5.23
N PRO A 88 0.35 -2.59 -6.22
CA PRO A 88 1.79 -2.41 -6.11
C PRO A 88 2.13 -1.59 -4.87
N LEU A 89 3.10 -2.02 -4.06
CA LEU A 89 3.60 -1.27 -2.90
C LEU A 89 2.51 -0.88 -1.88
N VAL A 90 1.42 -1.64 -1.77
CA VAL A 90 0.32 -1.34 -0.84
C VAL A 90 0.81 -1.28 0.62
N GLY A 91 1.75 -2.15 0.98
CA GLY A 91 2.37 -2.23 2.31
C GLY A 91 3.46 -1.19 2.59
N PHE A 92 3.78 -0.33 1.62
CA PHE A 92 4.89 0.63 1.74
C PHE A 92 4.72 1.57 2.94
N GLN A 93 3.50 2.09 3.15
CA GLN A 93 3.24 3.02 4.25
C GLN A 93 3.34 2.35 5.61
N ASP A 94 2.90 1.10 5.73
CA ASP A 94 2.97 0.33 6.97
C ASP A 94 4.42 -0.01 7.31
N ALA A 95 5.21 -0.42 6.32
CA ALA A 95 6.64 -0.66 6.49
C ALA A 95 7.41 0.62 6.84
N LEU A 96 7.19 1.71 6.07
CA LEU A 96 7.84 2.99 6.32
C LEU A 96 7.49 3.54 7.70
N GLY A 97 6.22 3.54 8.10
CA GLY A 97 5.79 4.04 9.40
C GLY A 97 6.36 3.25 10.57
N THR A 98 6.41 1.92 10.45
CA THR A 98 7.00 1.03 11.46
C THR A 98 8.50 1.26 11.60
N ILE A 99 9.23 1.31 10.49
CA ILE A 99 10.67 1.58 10.51
C ILE A 99 10.94 2.98 11.06
N LEU A 100 10.16 3.97 10.64
CA LEU A 100 10.33 5.37 11.05
C LEU A 100 10.05 5.58 12.55
N SER A 101 9.15 4.81 13.17
CA SER A 101 8.91 4.88 14.62
C SER A 101 10.05 4.29 15.47
N GLY A 102 10.98 3.56 14.84
CA GLY A 102 12.09 2.90 15.53
C GLY A 102 11.84 1.45 15.91
N ALA A 103 10.69 0.89 15.54
CA ALA A 103 10.38 -0.50 15.83
C ALA A 103 11.19 -1.47 14.95
N ASP A 104 11.44 -2.66 15.49
CA ASP A 104 11.92 -3.78 14.70
C ASP A 104 10.78 -4.25 13.79
N TYR A 105 11.04 -4.21 12.49
CA TYR A 105 10.07 -4.54 11.46
C TYR A 105 10.18 -6.01 11.08
N TYR A 106 9.07 -6.74 11.21
CA TYR A 106 8.90 -8.10 10.72
C TYR A 106 7.78 -8.12 9.70
N GLY A 107 8.08 -8.40 8.42
CA GLY A 107 7.11 -8.26 7.33
C GLY A 107 6.74 -9.59 6.69
N LYS A 108 5.50 -10.06 6.86
CA LYS A 108 4.94 -11.09 5.97
C LYS A 108 4.49 -10.41 4.68
N LEU A 109 5.28 -10.56 3.62
CA LEU A 109 4.98 -10.00 2.31
C LEU A 109 3.91 -10.81 1.57
N SER A 110 3.17 -10.15 0.69
CA SER A 110 2.24 -10.85 -0.20
C SER A 110 3.00 -11.57 -1.31
N LYS A 111 2.61 -12.80 -1.61
CA LYS A 111 3.12 -13.53 -2.80
C LYS A 111 2.73 -12.86 -4.12
N LYS A 112 1.77 -11.92 -4.09
CA LYS A 112 1.35 -11.10 -5.24
C LYS A 112 2.18 -9.82 -5.40
N ASP A 113 2.95 -9.44 -4.37
CA ASP A 113 3.91 -8.31 -4.42
C ASP A 113 5.22 -8.70 -3.69
N PRO A 114 5.97 -9.70 -4.20
CA PRO A 114 7.15 -10.19 -3.51
C PRO A 114 8.40 -9.31 -3.75
N TYR A 115 8.43 -8.51 -4.82
CA TYR A 115 9.65 -7.83 -5.28
C TYR A 115 9.72 -6.35 -4.93
N LEU A 116 8.62 -5.59 -5.08
CA LEU A 116 8.68 -4.14 -4.91
C LEU A 116 8.96 -3.77 -3.45
N LEU A 117 8.15 -4.30 -2.53
CA LEU A 117 8.32 -3.99 -1.10
C LEU A 117 9.63 -4.58 -0.53
N SER A 118 10.03 -5.78 -0.96
CA SER A 118 11.32 -6.35 -0.53
C SER A 118 12.51 -5.53 -1.05
N GLY A 119 12.43 -4.99 -2.26
CA GLY A 119 13.44 -4.08 -2.81
C GLY A 119 13.61 -2.82 -1.97
N PHE A 120 12.51 -2.26 -1.45
CA PHE A 120 12.54 -1.12 -0.52
C PHE A 120 13.15 -1.51 0.84
N LEU A 121 12.73 -2.65 1.41
CA LEU A 121 13.21 -3.12 2.71
C LEU A 121 14.72 -3.39 2.71
N LYS A 122 15.27 -3.92 1.60
CA LYS A 122 16.72 -4.08 1.44
C LYS A 122 17.46 -2.75 1.49
N MET A 123 16.93 -1.71 0.84
CA MET A 123 17.52 -0.37 0.88
C MET A 123 17.49 0.22 2.31
N MET A 124 16.46 -0.10 3.09
CA MET A 124 16.37 0.32 4.50
C MET A 124 17.39 -0.42 5.37
N ASP A 125 17.58 -1.71 5.15
CA ASP A 125 18.59 -2.52 5.86
C ASP A 125 20.02 -2.02 5.55
N GLU A 126 20.29 -1.70 4.28
CA GLU A 126 21.56 -1.08 3.84
C GLU A 126 21.80 0.34 4.37
N ALA A 127 20.79 1.01 4.93
CA ALA A 127 20.91 2.35 5.47
C ALA A 127 21.53 2.39 6.90
N HIS A 128 21.90 1.23 7.45
CA HIS A 128 22.49 1.09 8.79
C HIS A 128 21.64 1.80 9.85
N LEU A 129 20.36 1.44 9.89
CA LEU A 129 19.42 1.85 10.92
C LEU A 129 19.65 1.03 12.19
N ASP A 130 19.19 1.54 13.34
CA ASP A 130 19.36 0.84 14.62
C ASP A 130 18.34 -0.30 14.81
N ASN A 131 17.26 -0.32 14.01
CA ASN A 131 16.19 -1.30 14.10
C ASN A 131 16.41 -2.50 13.16
N GLN A 132 15.90 -3.67 13.55
CA GLN A 132 15.95 -4.88 12.75
C GLN A 132 14.90 -4.86 11.64
N ILE A 133 15.28 -5.37 10.47
CA ILE A 133 14.36 -5.54 9.34
C ILE A 133 14.43 -6.99 8.90
N GLN A 134 13.34 -7.73 9.09
CA GLN A 134 13.18 -9.09 8.60
C GLN A 134 11.88 -9.20 7.81
N TYR A 135 11.89 -9.98 6.75
CA TYR A 135 10.69 -10.20 5.96
C TYR A 135 10.72 -11.57 5.28
N SER A 136 9.53 -12.13 5.06
CA SER A 136 9.33 -13.39 4.35
C SER A 136 7.99 -13.38 3.63
N THR A 137 7.81 -14.20 2.60
CA THR A 137 6.50 -14.49 2.03
C THR A 137 5.73 -15.55 2.81
N GLU A 138 6.39 -16.29 3.69
CA GLU A 138 5.81 -17.34 4.52
C GLU A 138 5.59 -16.86 5.95
N LEU A 139 4.37 -17.06 6.46
CA LEU A 139 4.05 -16.67 7.84
C LEU A 139 4.78 -17.55 8.87
N ALA A 140 5.11 -18.79 8.51
CA ALA A 140 5.76 -19.75 9.40
C ALA A 140 7.18 -19.33 9.80
N ASP A 141 7.83 -18.46 9.02
CA ASP A 141 9.18 -17.96 9.32
C ASP A 141 9.19 -17.00 10.53
N PHE A 142 8.01 -16.56 10.97
CA PHE A 142 7.82 -15.75 12.18
C PHE A 142 7.32 -16.56 13.37
N LYS A 143 7.49 -17.89 13.35
CA LYS A 143 7.23 -18.75 14.51
C LYS A 143 8.07 -18.28 15.70
N ASP A 144 7.47 -18.30 16.89
CA ASP A 144 8.12 -17.92 18.15
C ASP A 144 8.61 -16.45 18.20
N LEU A 145 8.15 -15.59 17.28
CA LEU A 145 8.57 -14.18 17.19
C LEU A 145 8.25 -13.38 18.46
N GLN A 146 7.09 -13.66 19.09
CA GLN A 146 6.55 -12.89 20.21
C GLN A 146 6.45 -11.39 19.88
N ALA A 147 5.69 -11.04 18.84
CA ALA A 147 5.49 -9.65 18.42
C ALA A 147 4.68 -8.87 19.47
N ASP A 148 5.12 -7.66 19.77
CA ASP A 148 4.39 -6.74 20.66
C ASP A 148 3.15 -6.18 19.98
N LYS A 149 3.24 -5.96 18.66
CA LYS A 149 2.16 -5.41 17.85
C LYS A 149 2.07 -6.12 16.51
N VAL A 150 0.84 -6.25 16.01
CA VAL A 150 0.55 -6.76 14.67
C VAL A 150 -0.20 -5.72 13.88
N LEU A 151 0.30 -5.39 12.68
CA LEU A 151 -0.44 -4.63 11.69
C LEU A 151 -0.91 -5.58 10.61
N PHE A 152 -2.22 -5.79 10.51
CA PHE A 152 -2.82 -6.65 9.49
C PHE A 152 -3.56 -5.82 8.45
N ALA A 153 -3.20 -5.98 7.17
CA ALA A 153 -3.93 -5.44 6.04
C ALA A 153 -4.47 -6.58 5.17
N GLY A 154 -5.79 -6.69 5.03
CA GLY A 154 -6.40 -7.81 4.31
C GLY A 154 -7.93 -7.75 4.23
N SER A 155 -8.54 -8.89 3.90
CA SER A 155 -10.00 -9.00 3.89
C SER A 155 -10.55 -9.21 5.31
N GLU A 156 -11.81 -8.84 5.52
CA GLU A 156 -12.46 -8.98 6.82
C GLU A 156 -12.60 -10.44 7.24
N GLU A 157 -12.90 -11.32 6.28
CA GLU A 157 -13.06 -12.77 6.51
C GLU A 157 -11.73 -13.44 6.90
N SER A 158 -10.59 -12.80 6.61
CA SER A 158 -9.27 -13.34 6.93
C SER A 158 -8.79 -12.97 8.34
N VAL A 159 -9.45 -12.05 9.04
CA VAL A 159 -8.97 -11.51 10.32
C VAL A 159 -8.83 -12.60 11.39
N ASP A 160 -9.91 -13.34 11.67
CA ASP A 160 -9.90 -14.34 12.75
C ASP A 160 -9.02 -15.56 12.41
N PRO A 161 -9.08 -16.15 11.20
CA PRO A 161 -8.18 -17.24 10.82
C PRO A 161 -6.69 -16.86 10.92
N VAL A 162 -6.34 -15.62 10.60
CA VAL A 162 -4.96 -15.14 10.70
C VAL A 162 -4.55 -14.97 12.16
N LYS A 163 -5.40 -14.39 13.01
CA LYS A 163 -5.14 -14.30 14.45
C LYS A 163 -4.91 -15.68 15.07
N GLU A 164 -5.81 -16.62 14.83
CA GLU A 164 -5.69 -18.00 15.33
C GLU A 164 -4.35 -18.63 14.91
N LYS A 165 -3.97 -18.44 13.64
CA LYS A 165 -2.70 -18.95 13.12
C LYS A 165 -1.49 -18.30 13.78
N LEU A 166 -1.52 -17.01 14.09
CA LEU A 166 -0.44 -16.32 14.79
C LEU A 166 -0.26 -16.87 16.21
N PHE A 167 -1.34 -17.10 16.95
CA PHE A 167 -1.29 -17.72 18.28
C PHE A 167 -0.74 -19.15 18.21
N LYS A 168 -1.18 -19.96 17.23
CA LYS A 168 -0.65 -21.33 17.01
C LYS A 168 0.84 -21.35 16.69
N LEU A 169 1.33 -20.33 15.98
CA LEU A 169 2.76 -20.18 15.67
C LEU A 169 3.57 -19.59 16.83
N ASN A 170 2.93 -19.24 17.95
CA ASN A 170 3.56 -18.53 19.06
C ASN A 170 4.24 -17.22 18.59
N ALA A 171 3.71 -16.65 17.49
CA ALA A 171 4.21 -15.41 16.91
C ALA A 171 3.71 -14.18 17.68
N VAL A 172 2.66 -14.36 18.49
CA VAL A 172 1.97 -13.34 19.31
C VAL A 172 1.55 -13.97 20.63
N ASN A 173 1.20 -13.13 21.61
CA ASN A 173 0.65 -13.55 22.90
C ASN A 173 -0.56 -12.68 23.29
N ASP A 174 -1.13 -12.93 24.47
CA ASP A 174 -2.35 -12.24 24.93
C ASP A 174 -2.17 -10.72 25.12
N ASN A 175 -0.93 -10.24 25.26
CA ASN A 175 -0.61 -8.82 25.38
C ASN A 175 -0.34 -8.16 24.02
N THR A 176 -0.31 -8.92 22.93
CA THR A 176 -0.04 -8.37 21.60
C THR A 176 -1.19 -7.46 21.15
N GLU A 177 -0.87 -6.23 20.74
CA GLU A 177 -1.85 -5.29 20.21
C GLU A 177 -2.06 -5.49 18.71
N PHE A 178 -3.31 -5.45 18.25
CA PHE A 178 -3.65 -5.65 16.83
C PHE A 178 -4.21 -4.37 16.20
N VAL A 179 -3.58 -3.90 15.12
CA VAL A 179 -4.11 -2.89 14.22
C VAL A 179 -4.61 -3.58 12.95
N ILE A 180 -5.92 -3.66 12.79
CA ILE A 180 -6.58 -4.36 11.68
C ILE A 180 -7.11 -3.34 10.68
N ARG A 181 -6.64 -3.43 9.44
CA ARG A 181 -7.03 -2.57 8.33
C ARG A 181 -7.68 -3.43 7.24
N THR A 182 -9.02 -3.44 7.22
CA THR A 182 -9.78 -4.14 6.18
C THR A 182 -10.09 -3.25 4.99
N ALA A 183 -10.43 -3.87 3.86
CA ALA A 183 -10.86 -3.14 2.67
C ALA A 183 -12.13 -2.32 2.95
N LYS A 184 -12.15 -1.08 2.47
CA LYS A 184 -13.34 -0.22 2.43
C LYS A 184 -13.54 0.23 0.98
N PHE A 185 -14.59 0.99 0.73
CA PHE A 185 -14.80 1.66 -0.54
C PHE A 185 -15.05 3.15 -0.30
N SER A 186 -14.73 3.95 -1.31
CA SER A 186 -14.95 5.39 -1.28
C SER A 186 -16.24 5.75 -1.99
N ILE A 187 -16.87 6.82 -1.51
CA ILE A 187 -17.98 7.50 -2.19
C ILE A 187 -17.43 8.80 -2.74
N ALA A 188 -17.67 9.08 -4.02
CA ALA A 188 -17.33 10.35 -4.66
C ALA A 188 -18.58 11.22 -4.80
N TYR A 189 -18.46 12.50 -4.44
CA TYR A 189 -19.48 13.51 -4.75
C TYR A 189 -19.03 14.28 -5.99
N LEU A 190 -19.79 14.15 -7.07
CA LEU A 190 -19.54 14.81 -8.35
C LEU A 190 -20.48 16.02 -8.45
N ASP A 191 -19.94 17.21 -8.16
CA ASP A 191 -20.68 18.46 -8.08
C ASP A 191 -20.72 19.26 -9.39
N ASN A 192 -19.87 18.91 -10.35
CA ASN A 192 -19.76 19.56 -11.66
C ASN A 192 -19.49 18.55 -12.79
N GLU A 193 -19.59 19.03 -14.03
CA GLU A 193 -19.44 18.24 -15.26
C GLU A 193 -18.12 18.56 -15.99
N GLU A 194 -17.16 19.21 -15.32
CA GLU A 194 -15.90 19.62 -15.96
C GLU A 194 -15.09 18.40 -16.42
N PRO A 195 -14.47 18.45 -17.61
CA PRO A 195 -13.71 17.33 -18.17
C PRO A 195 -12.67 16.73 -17.22
N ASP A 196 -11.93 17.57 -16.50
CA ASP A 196 -10.88 17.12 -15.58
C ASP A 196 -11.47 16.41 -14.35
N THR A 197 -12.57 16.93 -13.79
CA THR A 197 -13.31 16.27 -12.69
C THR A 197 -13.78 14.87 -13.11
N LEU A 198 -14.30 14.75 -14.33
CA LEU A 198 -14.76 13.46 -14.85
C LEU A 198 -13.59 12.49 -15.05
N ARG A 199 -12.44 12.95 -15.57
CA ARG A 199 -11.24 12.12 -15.70
C ARG A 199 -10.69 11.64 -14.34
N ASP A 200 -10.64 12.53 -13.35
CA ASP A 200 -10.22 12.18 -11.99
C ASP A 200 -11.16 11.14 -11.37
N MET A 201 -12.47 11.27 -11.61
CA MET A 201 -13.45 10.26 -11.20
C MET A 201 -13.20 8.91 -11.89
N ILE A 202 -12.96 8.88 -13.20
CA ILE A 202 -12.62 7.64 -13.93
C ILE A 202 -11.38 6.99 -13.32
N GLU A 203 -10.33 7.77 -13.09
CA GLU A 203 -9.11 7.28 -12.45
C GLU A 203 -9.40 6.72 -11.04
N ALA A 204 -10.18 7.43 -10.22
CA ALA A 204 -10.53 7.00 -8.87
C ALA A 204 -11.36 5.69 -8.83
N VAL A 205 -12.15 5.42 -9.88
CA VAL A 205 -12.92 4.17 -10.02
C VAL A 205 -12.04 3.04 -10.55
N PHE A 206 -11.29 3.28 -11.62
CA PHE A 206 -10.69 2.20 -12.43
C PHE A 206 -9.21 1.93 -12.20
N ARG A 207 -8.48 2.85 -11.56
CA ARG A 207 -7.07 2.61 -11.18
C ARG A 207 -6.92 1.30 -10.43
N TYR A 208 -5.87 0.55 -10.78
CA TYR A 208 -5.62 -0.80 -10.28
C TYR A 208 -6.74 -1.83 -10.58
N GLY A 209 -7.51 -1.59 -11.64
CA GLY A 209 -8.68 -2.40 -11.98
C GLY A 209 -9.78 -2.33 -10.92
N GLY A 210 -9.89 -1.22 -10.19
CA GLY A 210 -10.89 -1.03 -9.13
C GLY A 210 -10.65 -1.88 -7.86
N LYS A 211 -9.47 -2.47 -7.70
CA LYS A 211 -9.14 -3.38 -6.58
C LYS A 211 -8.63 -2.66 -5.33
N GLY A 212 -8.60 -1.34 -5.32
CA GLY A 212 -8.11 -0.56 -4.19
C GLY A 212 -9.10 -0.56 -3.03
N CYS A 213 -8.61 -0.64 -1.79
CA CYS A 213 -9.41 -0.48 -0.57
C CYS A 213 -9.95 0.95 -0.36
N ARG A 214 -9.72 1.83 -1.33
CA ARG A 214 -10.17 3.22 -1.42
C ARG A 214 -10.58 3.60 -2.85
N SER A 215 -10.78 2.60 -3.73
CA SER A 215 -11.38 2.85 -5.03
C SER A 215 -12.81 3.36 -4.82
N VAL A 216 -13.24 4.27 -5.70
CA VAL A 216 -14.60 4.81 -5.67
C VAL A 216 -15.55 3.71 -6.15
N ALA A 217 -16.50 3.34 -5.30
CA ALA A 217 -17.55 2.36 -5.63
C ALA A 217 -18.92 3.00 -5.84
N VAL A 218 -19.13 4.19 -5.27
CA VAL A 218 -20.41 4.91 -5.34
C VAL A 218 -20.14 6.35 -5.77
N ILE A 219 -20.89 6.82 -6.76
CA ILE A 219 -20.87 8.21 -7.22
C ILE A 219 -22.22 8.84 -6.90
N VAL A 220 -22.19 10.00 -6.25
CA VAL A 220 -23.36 10.81 -5.91
C VAL A 220 -23.24 12.16 -6.61
N SER A 221 -24.33 12.68 -7.16
CA SER A 221 -24.31 13.94 -7.92
C SER A 221 -25.63 14.70 -7.76
N PRO A 222 -25.64 16.05 -7.79
CA PRO A 222 -26.87 16.85 -7.82
C PRO A 222 -27.54 16.86 -9.20
N PHE A 223 -26.90 16.29 -10.22
CA PHE A 223 -27.44 16.17 -11.57
C PHE A 223 -27.55 14.70 -12.00
N THR A 224 -28.35 14.45 -13.04
CA THR A 224 -28.51 13.10 -13.58
C THR A 224 -27.23 12.65 -14.29
N LEU A 225 -26.64 11.53 -13.87
CA LEU A 225 -25.42 10.98 -14.46
C LEU A 225 -25.56 10.61 -15.95
N SER A 226 -26.78 10.50 -16.48
CA SER A 226 -27.02 10.31 -17.91
C SER A 226 -26.46 11.48 -18.75
N LYS A 227 -26.37 12.69 -18.18
CA LYS A 227 -25.81 13.87 -18.85
C LYS A 227 -24.34 13.69 -19.24
N VAL A 228 -23.57 13.03 -18.38
CA VAL A 228 -22.13 12.84 -18.58
C VAL A 228 -21.78 11.49 -19.19
N LYS A 229 -22.78 10.69 -19.61
CA LYS A 229 -22.58 9.30 -20.06
C LYS A 229 -21.63 9.17 -21.26
N CYS A 230 -21.77 10.05 -22.26
CA CYS A 230 -20.90 10.01 -23.44
C CYS A 230 -19.45 10.31 -23.05
N HIS A 231 -19.21 11.43 -22.37
CA HIS A 231 -17.89 11.78 -21.84
C HIS A 231 -17.29 10.68 -20.94
N PHE A 232 -18.11 10.10 -20.06
CA PHE A 232 -17.70 8.98 -19.23
C PHE A 232 -17.20 7.80 -20.07
N THR A 233 -17.91 7.44 -21.15
CA THR A 233 -17.54 6.32 -22.01
C THR A 233 -16.20 6.60 -22.71
N ASP A 234 -16.06 7.78 -23.31
CA ASP A 234 -14.83 8.21 -23.98
C ASP A 234 -13.64 8.22 -23.02
N TYR A 235 -13.81 8.75 -21.81
CA TYR A 235 -12.74 8.82 -20.80
C TYR A 235 -12.39 7.45 -20.22
N VAL A 236 -13.34 6.52 -20.13
CA VAL A 236 -13.06 5.14 -19.75
C VAL A 236 -12.22 4.45 -20.83
N GLU A 237 -12.58 4.62 -22.10
CA GLU A 237 -11.79 4.07 -23.21
C GLU A 237 -10.38 4.65 -23.24
N GLU A 238 -10.24 5.97 -23.13
CA GLU A 238 -8.96 6.67 -22.99
C GLU A 238 -8.15 6.13 -21.81
N PHE A 239 -8.78 5.97 -20.64
CA PHE A 239 -8.14 5.44 -19.45
C PHE A 239 -7.58 4.04 -19.69
N TRP A 240 -8.34 3.13 -20.29
CA TRP A 240 -7.88 1.76 -20.54
C TRP A 240 -6.80 1.67 -21.60
N LEU A 241 -6.85 2.52 -22.63
CA LEU A 241 -5.78 2.63 -23.62
C LEU A 241 -4.46 3.09 -22.97
N ASN A 242 -4.55 4.04 -22.03
CA ASN A 242 -3.40 4.55 -21.29
C ASN A 242 -2.94 3.64 -20.14
N ASN A 243 -3.80 2.73 -19.67
CA ASN A 243 -3.57 1.87 -18.50
C ASN A 243 -4.03 0.43 -18.76
N PRO A 244 -3.41 -0.27 -19.73
CA PRO A 244 -3.83 -1.60 -20.13
C PRO A 244 -3.81 -2.57 -18.93
N GLN A 245 -4.94 -3.27 -18.74
CA GLN A 245 -5.04 -4.27 -17.68
C GLN A 245 -4.27 -5.54 -18.05
N LEU A 246 -3.56 -6.10 -17.07
CA LEU A 246 -2.89 -7.40 -17.23
C LEU A 246 -3.86 -8.54 -17.57
N LYS A 247 -5.09 -8.47 -17.04
CA LYS A 247 -6.13 -9.46 -17.28
C LYS A 247 -7.38 -8.73 -17.70
N LYS A 248 -7.92 -9.11 -18.86
CA LYS A 248 -9.24 -8.65 -19.28
C LYS A 248 -10.28 -9.04 -18.22
N PRO A 249 -11.23 -8.17 -17.88
CA PRO A 249 -12.40 -8.58 -17.10
C PRO A 249 -13.06 -9.80 -17.76
N LYS A 250 -13.56 -10.74 -16.97
CA LYS A 250 -14.37 -11.84 -17.53
C LYS A 250 -15.59 -11.24 -18.22
N GLU A 251 -16.00 -11.80 -19.36
CA GLU A 251 -17.10 -11.29 -20.20
C GLU A 251 -18.45 -11.20 -19.47
N ASN A 252 -18.61 -11.88 -18.34
CA ASN A 252 -19.86 -11.91 -17.57
C ASN A 252 -19.85 -10.89 -16.44
N LEU A 253 -20.02 -9.61 -16.78
CA LEU A 253 -20.46 -8.60 -15.82
C LEU A 253 -21.99 -8.48 -15.96
N VAL A 254 -22.72 -9.38 -15.28
CA VAL A 254 -24.17 -9.23 -15.14
C VAL A 254 -24.38 -8.07 -14.17
N TYR A 255 -24.78 -6.92 -14.68
CA TYR A 255 -25.20 -5.79 -13.86
C TYR A 255 -26.40 -6.23 -13.01
N GLN A 256 -26.17 -6.49 -11.72
CA GLN A 256 -27.25 -6.49 -10.74
C GLN A 256 -27.37 -5.06 -10.24
N PHE A 257 -28.48 -4.41 -10.59
CA PHE A 257 -28.86 -3.15 -9.98
C PHE A 257 -28.87 -3.34 -8.46
N ALA A 258 -28.19 -2.47 -7.71
CA ALA A 258 -28.47 -2.31 -6.30
C ALA A 258 -29.89 -1.74 -6.22
N PHE A 259 -30.86 -2.60 -5.93
CA PHE A 259 -32.20 -2.15 -5.57
C PHE A 259 -32.10 -1.52 -4.17
N ASN A 260 -32.69 -0.33 -4.03
CA ASN A 260 -32.82 0.39 -2.77
C ASN A 260 -33.57 -0.44 -1.71
#